data_AF-A0A1H4BY77-F1
#
_entry.id   AF-A0A1H4BY77-F1
#
_cell.length_a   1.000
_cell.length_b   1.000
_cell.length_c   1.000
_cell.angle_alpha   90.00
_cell.angle_beta   90.00
_cell.angle_gamma   90.00
#
_symmetry.space_group_name_H-M   'P 1'
#
loop_
_entity.id
_entity.type
_entity.pdbx_description
1 polymer ?
#
loop_
_entity_poly.entity_id
_entity_poly.type
_entity_poly.pdbx_seq_one_letter_code
_entity_poly.pdbx_strand_id
1 'polypeptide(L)'
;ISNINWIHPETKETLQETTYTENVALTAQIENQESSSAKITITKEDGTEFENGQTELAFEEEINEDGTIELSALEIKQQWEEFKTADIDKLVAKIDHNGYQKKSSVLQVIPPPKVIVDFRPSKSYDGEYGFDYMRDKNKKDKLTYKDILGTNKTVISTTTKKKENKFTKYTTDAKYKELKCDFYDSIDIDWHKNPDGSHYEYIQSWLSIYPKETQTLSLQVETIENPKKLDLTFEYNKTLFKLNTEKIPAQSKGKKRLKDHLTIECIKEFNTDQIIKVLYGKRQLGQLNVLKNDKANRKKVEVVFVKVNTQLFSGTVKKGKTTGEDAFLKKYLTQAYIQPNIIEEVLDLTADTTFNKTFDTKSKGYIDNRTGLHDYLNKKMDTKYKDYLKVYFIPDECPSFNKAGTKVGRVNGQAKDISSDAVVLFDGHNTSTTTHESLHALGLYHTFSRDKNHPYSYKKGETYNIMDYSHQSRYGSKKRIMTWLWQWKKLWTNTLIKSE
;
A
#
# COMPACT_ATOMS: atom_id res chain seq x y z
N ILE A 1 -39.02 40.70 -23.28
CA ILE A 1 -38.29 39.79 -22.35
C ILE A 1 -37.44 40.64 -21.40
N SER A 2 -37.87 40.81 -20.15
CA SER A 2 -37.23 41.74 -19.21
C SER A 2 -36.16 41.08 -18.33
N ASN A 3 -36.30 39.81 -17.96
CA ASN A 3 -35.26 39.05 -17.25
C ASN A 3 -35.23 37.57 -17.70
N ILE A 4 -34.09 36.91 -17.48
CA ILE A 4 -33.93 35.45 -17.63
C ILE A 4 -32.97 35.02 -16.52
N ASN A 5 -33.43 34.19 -15.58
CA ASN A 5 -32.66 33.73 -14.43
C ASN A 5 -32.59 32.20 -14.42
N TRP A 6 -31.39 31.66 -14.24
CA TRP A 6 -31.23 30.27 -13.84
C TRP A 6 -31.65 30.13 -12.38
N ILE A 7 -32.40 29.08 -12.05
CA ILE A 7 -32.90 28.85 -10.71
C ILE A 7 -32.80 27.38 -10.31
N HIS A 8 -32.75 27.11 -9.00
CA HIS A 8 -32.96 25.77 -8.48
C HIS A 8 -34.46 25.42 -8.59
N PRO A 9 -34.83 24.24 -9.12
CA PRO A 9 -36.23 23.91 -9.40
C PRO A 9 -37.11 23.89 -8.15
N GLU A 10 -36.59 23.41 -7.02
CA GLU A 10 -37.35 23.32 -5.77
C GLU A 10 -37.33 24.62 -4.94
N THR A 11 -36.15 25.17 -4.63
CA THR A 11 -36.02 26.35 -3.76
C THR A 11 -36.29 27.67 -4.49
N LYS A 12 -36.31 27.66 -5.83
CA LYS A 12 -36.45 28.84 -6.71
C LYS A 12 -35.35 29.90 -6.53
N GLU A 13 -34.25 29.56 -5.86
CA GLU A 13 -33.09 30.44 -5.69
C GLU A 13 -32.33 30.63 -7.01
N THR A 14 -31.90 31.86 -7.30
CA THR A 14 -31.11 32.17 -8.50
C THR A 14 -29.73 31.52 -8.45
N LEU A 15 -29.35 30.84 -9.53
CA LEU A 15 -28.09 30.13 -9.67
C LEU A 15 -27.10 30.91 -10.55
N GLN A 16 -25.85 30.99 -10.09
CA GLN A 16 -24.70 31.41 -10.91
C GLN A 16 -23.79 30.23 -11.25
N GLU A 17 -23.82 29.18 -10.44
CA GLU A 17 -23.10 27.95 -10.65
C GLU A 17 -23.96 26.74 -10.26
N THR A 18 -23.66 25.61 -10.89
CA THR A 18 -24.25 24.30 -10.61
C THR A 18 -23.19 23.21 -10.80
N THR A 19 -23.52 21.95 -10.51
CA THR A 19 -22.65 20.79 -10.81
C THR A 19 -23.35 19.83 -11.76
N TYR A 20 -22.59 18.92 -12.36
CA TYR A 20 -23.16 17.80 -13.09
C TYR A 20 -24.04 16.94 -12.16
N THR A 21 -25.05 16.29 -12.73
CA THR A 21 -26.13 15.51 -12.09
C THR A 21 -27.13 16.29 -11.24
N GLU A 22 -27.00 17.63 -11.18
CA GLU A 22 -28.00 18.50 -10.55
C GLU A 22 -29.07 18.93 -11.55
N ASN A 23 -30.27 19.20 -11.04
CA ASN A 23 -31.35 19.78 -11.82
C ASN A 23 -31.33 21.30 -11.73
N VAL A 24 -31.53 21.97 -12.86
CA VAL A 24 -31.69 23.43 -12.96
C VAL A 24 -32.98 23.77 -13.70
N ALA A 25 -33.52 24.94 -13.45
CA ALA A 25 -34.64 25.50 -14.20
C ALA A 25 -34.30 26.93 -14.65
N LEU A 26 -35.20 27.53 -15.43
CA LEU A 26 -35.14 28.92 -15.87
C LEU A 26 -36.44 29.61 -15.54
N THR A 27 -36.38 30.87 -15.12
CA THR A 27 -37.53 31.77 -15.07
C THR A 27 -37.27 32.99 -15.94
N ALA A 28 -38.31 33.48 -16.61
CA ALA A 28 -38.25 34.69 -17.41
C ALA A 28 -39.57 35.44 -17.41
N GLN A 29 -39.50 36.75 -17.68
CA GLN A 29 -40.66 37.62 -17.76
C GLN A 29 -40.80 38.20 -19.18
N ILE A 30 -41.99 38.09 -19.75
CA ILE A 30 -42.41 38.70 -21.00
C ILE A 30 -43.47 39.76 -20.69
N GLU A 31 -43.22 41.00 -21.11
CA GLU A 31 -44.09 42.15 -20.82
C GLU A 31 -45.21 42.32 -21.86
N ASN A 32 -44.99 41.86 -23.11
CA ASN A 32 -45.96 41.94 -24.20
C ASN A 32 -46.15 40.53 -24.79
N GLN A 33 -47.24 39.87 -24.42
CA GLN A 33 -47.56 38.50 -24.85
C GLN A 33 -48.28 38.56 -26.20
N GLU A 34 -47.58 38.29 -27.31
CA GLU A 34 -48.24 38.17 -28.63
C GLU A 34 -48.40 36.71 -29.08
N SER A 35 -47.84 35.76 -28.34
CA SER A 35 -48.09 34.31 -28.48
C SER A 35 -48.22 33.65 -27.10
N SER A 36 -48.79 32.44 -27.07
CA SER A 36 -48.99 31.66 -25.83
C SER A 36 -47.77 30.83 -25.41
N SER A 37 -46.73 30.77 -26.24
CA SER A 37 -45.48 30.04 -25.95
C SER A 37 -44.26 30.86 -26.32
N ALA A 38 -43.11 30.49 -25.74
CA ALA A 38 -41.80 31.01 -26.12
C ALA A 38 -40.81 29.86 -26.33
N LYS A 39 -39.89 30.04 -27.28
CA LYS A 39 -38.83 29.08 -27.55
C LYS A 39 -37.62 29.37 -26.66
N ILE A 40 -37.16 28.37 -25.92
CA ILE A 40 -35.97 28.42 -25.08
C ILE A 40 -34.89 27.55 -25.70
N THR A 41 -33.72 28.14 -25.94
CA THR A 41 -32.54 27.47 -26.49
C THR A 41 -31.43 27.55 -25.45
N ILE A 42 -30.79 26.44 -25.11
CA ILE A 42 -29.61 26.39 -24.24
C ILE A 42 -28.40 25.93 -25.05
N THR A 43 -27.32 26.69 -24.98
CA THR A 43 -26.04 26.40 -25.65
C THR A 43 -24.87 26.51 -24.68
N LYS A 44 -23.81 25.75 -24.92
CA LYS A 44 -22.51 26.03 -24.29
C LYS A 44 -21.90 27.31 -24.87
N GLU A 45 -21.32 28.16 -24.04
CA GLU A 45 -20.74 29.46 -24.44
C GLU A 45 -19.63 29.29 -25.50
N ASP A 46 -18.89 28.19 -25.43
CA ASP A 46 -17.82 27.84 -26.38
C ASP A 46 -18.33 27.14 -27.67
N GLY A 47 -19.63 26.91 -27.78
CA GLY A 47 -20.27 26.26 -28.92
C GLY A 47 -20.00 24.75 -29.04
N THR A 48 -19.41 24.13 -28.02
CA THR A 48 -19.19 22.68 -28.01
C THR A 48 -20.50 21.90 -27.86
N GLU A 49 -20.47 20.63 -28.25
CA GLU A 49 -21.65 19.77 -28.17
C GLU A 49 -21.96 19.34 -26.71
N PHE A 50 -23.21 18.96 -26.50
CA PHE A 50 -23.70 18.29 -25.29
C PHE A 50 -23.55 16.78 -25.41
N GLU A 51 -24.00 16.21 -26.53
CA GLU A 51 -23.91 14.78 -26.86
C GLU A 51 -24.32 14.52 -28.32
N ASN A 52 -23.76 13.48 -28.95
CA ASN A 52 -24.20 12.97 -30.28
C ASN A 52 -24.34 14.03 -31.40
N GLY A 53 -23.45 15.03 -31.44
CA GLY A 53 -23.49 16.14 -32.41
C GLY A 53 -24.39 17.30 -32.01
N GLN A 54 -25.12 17.22 -30.89
CA GLN A 54 -26.08 18.22 -30.47
C GLN A 54 -25.39 19.41 -29.78
N THR A 55 -25.41 20.59 -30.39
CA THR A 55 -24.83 21.83 -29.84
C THR A 55 -25.84 22.74 -29.15
N GLU A 56 -27.12 22.43 -29.26
CA GLU A 56 -28.24 23.20 -28.72
C GLU A 56 -29.30 22.27 -28.14
N LEU A 57 -29.80 22.60 -26.94
CA LEU A 57 -31.02 22.04 -26.36
C LEU A 57 -32.16 23.03 -26.60
N ALA A 58 -33.23 22.59 -27.23
CA ALA A 58 -34.39 23.43 -27.55
C ALA A 58 -35.63 22.94 -26.79
N PHE A 59 -36.34 23.88 -26.20
CA PHE A 59 -37.57 23.68 -25.43
C PHE A 59 -38.60 24.71 -25.89
N GLU A 60 -39.87 24.38 -25.72
CA GLU A 60 -40.99 25.30 -25.93
C GLU A 60 -41.84 25.23 -24.67
N GLU A 61 -42.03 26.38 -24.02
CA GLU A 61 -42.75 26.50 -22.75
C GLU A 61 -43.88 27.51 -22.90
N GLU A 62 -44.98 27.26 -22.19
CA GLU A 62 -46.14 28.14 -22.16
C GLU A 62 -45.84 29.42 -21.37
N ILE A 63 -46.46 30.52 -21.81
CA ILE A 63 -46.41 31.82 -21.13
C ILE A 63 -47.64 31.91 -20.24
N ASN A 64 -47.42 32.05 -18.94
CA ASN A 64 -48.49 32.24 -17.96
C ASN A 64 -49.22 33.59 -18.18
N GLU A 65 -50.43 33.72 -17.64
CA GLU A 65 -51.24 34.95 -17.75
C GLU A 65 -50.49 36.21 -17.26
N ASP A 66 -49.63 36.06 -16.25
CA ASP A 66 -48.82 37.14 -15.70
C ASP A 66 -47.53 37.44 -16.51
N GLY A 67 -47.32 36.73 -17.62
CA GLY A 67 -46.17 36.88 -18.52
C GLY A 67 -44.93 36.12 -18.08
N THR A 68 -45.02 35.31 -17.03
CA THR A 68 -43.91 34.46 -16.60
C THR A 68 -43.79 33.21 -17.47
N ILE A 69 -42.55 32.76 -17.64
CA ILE A 69 -42.22 31.47 -18.22
C ILE A 69 -41.35 30.73 -17.22
N GLU A 70 -41.65 29.46 -16.99
CA GLU A 70 -40.78 28.55 -16.25
C GLU A 70 -40.36 27.38 -17.15
N LEU A 71 -39.06 27.17 -17.31
CA LEU A 71 -38.56 25.93 -17.89
C LEU A 71 -38.73 24.80 -16.87
N SER A 72 -39.23 23.66 -17.35
CA SER A 72 -39.20 22.41 -16.59
C SER A 72 -37.78 22.06 -16.11
N ALA A 73 -37.68 21.32 -15.01
CA ALA A 73 -36.39 20.94 -14.45
C ALA A 73 -35.53 20.18 -15.50
N LEU A 74 -34.34 20.70 -15.77
CA LEU A 74 -33.34 20.17 -16.68
C LEU A 74 -32.19 19.57 -15.87
N GLU A 75 -31.93 18.28 -16.05
CA GLU A 75 -30.75 17.63 -15.48
C GLU A 75 -29.48 18.02 -16.27
N ILE A 76 -28.46 18.49 -15.56
CA ILE A 76 -27.13 18.72 -16.13
C ILE A 76 -26.40 17.37 -16.23
N LYS A 77 -26.54 16.67 -17.36
CA LYS A 77 -26.08 15.28 -17.46
C LYS A 77 -24.56 15.14 -17.31
N GLN A 78 -24.12 14.12 -16.58
CA GLN A 78 -22.69 13.84 -16.37
C GLN A 78 -21.90 13.66 -17.68
N GLN A 79 -22.50 13.05 -18.71
CA GLN A 79 -21.84 12.81 -19.99
C GLN A 79 -21.46 14.09 -20.76
N TRP A 80 -22.09 15.23 -20.44
CA TRP A 80 -21.72 16.51 -21.05
C TRP A 80 -20.29 16.94 -20.69
N GLU A 81 -19.74 16.44 -19.57
CA GLU A 81 -18.36 16.66 -19.14
C GLU A 81 -17.34 16.13 -20.16
N GLU A 82 -17.68 15.10 -20.96
CA GLU A 82 -16.77 14.50 -21.94
C GLU A 82 -16.50 15.42 -23.15
N PHE A 83 -17.38 16.40 -23.41
CA PHE A 83 -17.35 17.26 -24.60
C PHE A 83 -16.81 18.67 -24.32
N LYS A 84 -16.43 18.97 -23.07
CA LYS A 84 -15.93 20.29 -22.69
C LYS A 84 -14.56 20.57 -23.31
N THR A 85 -14.33 21.81 -23.74
CA THR A 85 -13.00 22.26 -24.19
C THR A 85 -12.29 23.16 -23.18
N ALA A 86 -13.02 23.63 -22.16
CA ALA A 86 -12.50 24.39 -21.04
C ALA A 86 -12.54 23.60 -19.72
N ASP A 87 -11.90 24.15 -18.67
CA ASP A 87 -11.96 23.56 -17.33
C ASP A 87 -13.33 23.73 -16.66
N ILE A 88 -14.17 24.68 -17.10
CA ILE A 88 -15.52 24.92 -16.58
C ILE A 88 -16.45 25.15 -17.77
N ASP A 89 -17.49 24.32 -17.89
CA ASP A 89 -18.56 24.52 -18.87
C ASP A 89 -19.40 25.74 -18.48
N LYS A 90 -19.90 26.46 -19.48
CA LYS A 90 -20.70 27.67 -19.29
C LYS A 90 -21.94 27.58 -20.16
N LEU A 91 -23.11 27.60 -19.54
CA LEU A 91 -24.39 27.53 -20.24
C LEU A 91 -25.00 28.92 -20.38
N VAL A 92 -25.54 29.18 -21.56
CA VAL A 92 -26.30 30.39 -21.86
C VAL A 92 -27.65 29.96 -22.42
N ALA A 93 -28.73 30.43 -21.77
CA ALA A 93 -30.06 30.29 -22.30
C ALA A 93 -30.40 31.49 -23.18
N LYS A 94 -31.18 31.26 -24.24
CA LYS A 94 -31.74 32.28 -25.12
C LYS A 94 -33.23 32.03 -25.22
N ILE A 95 -34.02 33.06 -24.92
CA ILE A 95 -35.47 33.03 -25.15
C ILE A 95 -35.75 33.83 -26.41
N ASP A 96 -36.50 33.23 -27.33
CA ASP A 96 -37.06 33.86 -28.53
C ASP A 96 -38.59 33.90 -28.40
N HIS A 97 -39.14 35.10 -28.53
CA HIS A 97 -40.58 35.33 -28.58
C HIS A 97 -40.87 36.37 -29.65
N ASN A 98 -41.54 35.96 -30.74
CA ASN A 98 -41.90 36.81 -31.88
C ASN A 98 -40.73 37.62 -32.45
N GLY A 99 -39.55 36.99 -32.57
CA GLY A 99 -38.35 37.62 -33.12
C GLY A 99 -37.57 38.49 -32.13
N TYR A 100 -38.10 38.72 -30.92
CA TYR A 100 -37.34 39.33 -29.83
C TYR A 100 -36.53 38.25 -29.12
N GLN A 101 -35.22 38.42 -29.11
CA GLN A 101 -34.30 37.49 -28.46
C GLN A 101 -33.61 38.14 -27.27
N LYS A 102 -33.51 37.40 -26.16
CA LYS A 102 -32.67 37.79 -25.02
C LYS A 102 -31.90 36.59 -24.50
N LYS A 103 -30.65 36.83 -24.09
CA LYS A 103 -29.78 35.83 -23.46
C LYS A 103 -29.78 35.98 -21.94
N SER A 104 -29.69 34.86 -21.23
CA SER A 104 -29.47 34.83 -19.79
C SER A 104 -28.06 35.28 -19.43
N SER A 105 -27.83 35.48 -18.13
CA SER A 105 -26.48 35.37 -17.59
C SER A 105 -25.92 33.95 -17.78
N VAL A 106 -24.60 33.83 -17.73
CA VAL A 106 -23.91 32.54 -17.80
C VAL A 106 -24.15 31.74 -16.52
N LEU A 107 -24.53 30.48 -16.66
CA LEU A 107 -24.49 29.48 -15.59
C LEU A 107 -23.19 28.67 -15.71
N GLN A 108 -22.35 28.71 -14.68
CA GLN A 108 -21.14 27.88 -14.63
C GLN A 108 -21.48 26.46 -14.20
N VAL A 109 -21.04 25.45 -14.95
CA VAL A 109 -21.15 24.05 -14.56
C VAL A 109 -19.79 23.59 -14.05
N ILE A 110 -19.69 23.42 -12.73
CA ILE A 110 -18.44 23.09 -12.05
C ILE A 110 -18.20 21.59 -12.14
N PRO A 111 -17.11 21.13 -12.80
CA PRO A 111 -16.81 19.72 -12.82
C PRO A 111 -16.34 19.22 -11.45
N PRO A 112 -16.74 18.01 -11.05
CA PRO A 112 -16.12 17.32 -9.93
C PRO A 112 -14.61 17.15 -10.16
N PRO A 113 -13.77 17.27 -9.12
CA PRO A 113 -12.32 17.11 -9.24
C PRO A 113 -11.93 15.77 -9.88
N LYS A 114 -10.94 15.82 -10.76
CA LYS A 114 -10.20 14.66 -11.26
C LYS A 114 -8.89 14.57 -10.50
N VAL A 115 -8.92 13.84 -9.39
CA VAL A 115 -7.81 13.71 -8.44
C VAL A 115 -7.64 12.24 -8.06
N ILE A 116 -6.41 11.75 -8.05
CA ILE A 116 -6.08 10.41 -7.54
C ILE A 116 -5.39 10.59 -6.19
N VAL A 117 -5.88 9.92 -5.15
CA VAL A 117 -5.34 9.98 -3.80
C VAL A 117 -4.85 8.61 -3.36
N ASP A 118 -3.54 8.53 -3.27
CA ASP A 118 -2.76 7.38 -2.89
C ASP A 118 -2.38 7.45 -1.40
N PHE A 119 -2.71 6.42 -0.62
CA PHE A 119 -2.22 6.30 0.75
C PHE A 119 -0.76 5.84 0.76
N ARG A 120 0.06 6.41 1.64
CA ARG A 120 1.48 6.11 1.72
C ARG A 120 1.96 6.08 3.17
N PRO A 121 3.05 5.35 3.48
CA PRO A 121 3.63 5.39 4.82
C PRO A 121 4.00 6.81 5.25
N SER A 122 4.07 7.04 6.56
CA SER A 122 4.60 8.28 7.12
C SER A 122 6.03 8.54 6.64
N LYS A 123 6.49 9.79 6.77
CA LYS A 123 7.87 10.18 6.45
C LYS A 123 8.87 9.43 7.33
N SER A 124 8.51 9.14 8.57
CA SER A 124 9.35 8.46 9.57
C SER A 124 9.15 6.94 9.62
N TYR A 125 8.28 6.39 8.77
CA TYR A 125 7.98 4.97 8.74
C TYR A 125 9.27 4.14 8.67
N ASP A 126 9.43 3.28 9.67
CA ASP A 126 10.56 2.37 9.80
C ASP A 126 10.09 0.91 9.89
N GLY A 127 8.79 0.66 9.78
CA GLY A 127 8.19 -0.69 9.82
C GLY A 127 7.51 -1.02 11.14
N GLU A 128 7.07 -0.02 11.88
CA GLU A 128 6.45 -0.11 13.19
C GLU A 128 5.00 -0.61 13.16
N TYR A 129 4.36 -0.62 11.99
CA TYR A 129 3.07 -1.26 11.69
C TYR A 129 3.14 -1.87 10.28
N GLY A 130 2.16 -2.69 9.89
CA GLY A 130 2.10 -3.24 8.55
C GLY A 130 1.46 -2.26 7.59
N PHE A 131 2.22 -1.84 6.59
CA PHE A 131 1.69 -1.08 5.47
C PHE A 131 2.27 -1.62 4.18
N ASP A 132 1.40 -2.00 3.26
CA ASP A 132 1.81 -2.49 1.95
C ASP A 132 1.03 -1.80 0.83
N TYR A 133 1.77 -1.47 -0.22
CA TYR A 133 1.26 -0.83 -1.41
C TYR A 133 2.13 -1.24 -2.59
N MET A 134 1.53 -1.27 -3.78
CA MET A 134 2.28 -1.58 -4.99
C MET A 134 3.31 -0.48 -5.24
N ARG A 135 4.60 -0.82 -5.18
CA ARG A 135 5.69 0.15 -5.27
C ARG A 135 5.69 0.84 -6.62
N ASP A 136 5.49 2.16 -6.58
CA ASP A 136 5.65 3.07 -7.70
C ASP A 136 7.00 3.82 -7.66
N LYS A 137 7.39 4.39 -8.80
CA LYS A 137 8.59 5.20 -8.96
C LYS A 137 8.49 6.47 -8.13
N ASN A 138 9.61 6.88 -7.54
CA ASN A 138 9.78 8.19 -6.93
C ASN A 138 11.21 8.71 -7.15
N LYS A 139 11.50 9.91 -6.64
CA LYS A 139 12.81 10.55 -6.82
C LYS A 139 14.00 9.73 -6.30
N LYS A 140 13.82 9.01 -5.19
CA LYS A 140 14.85 8.17 -4.55
C LYS A 140 14.89 6.76 -5.10
N ASP A 141 13.83 6.34 -5.79
CA ASP A 141 13.65 4.98 -6.24
C ASP A 141 12.95 4.91 -7.60
N LYS A 142 13.73 4.60 -8.64
CA LYS A 142 13.28 4.69 -10.03
C LYS A 142 12.63 3.40 -10.56
N LEU A 143 12.53 2.36 -9.74
CA LEU A 143 12.05 1.03 -10.15
C LEU A 143 10.69 0.73 -9.52
N THR A 144 9.75 0.26 -10.33
CA THR A 144 8.48 -0.33 -9.87
C THR A 144 8.65 -1.82 -9.57
N TYR A 145 7.66 -2.47 -8.94
CA TYR A 145 7.67 -3.94 -8.88
C TYR A 145 7.63 -4.59 -10.27
N LYS A 146 6.90 -4.02 -11.23
CA LYS A 146 6.93 -4.48 -12.64
C LYS A 146 8.34 -4.46 -13.23
N ASP A 147 9.20 -3.51 -12.84
CA ASP A 147 10.58 -3.42 -13.33
C ASP A 147 11.52 -4.48 -12.74
N ILE A 148 11.19 -4.99 -11.54
CA ILE A 148 12.07 -5.89 -10.79
C ILE A 148 11.49 -7.29 -10.59
N LEU A 149 10.28 -7.58 -11.08
CA LEU A 149 9.74 -8.94 -11.10
C LEU A 149 10.40 -9.75 -12.23
N GLY A 150 10.85 -10.96 -11.90
CA GLY A 150 11.53 -11.81 -12.86
C GLY A 150 12.02 -13.12 -12.25
N THR A 151 12.94 -13.77 -12.94
CA THR A 151 13.59 -14.99 -12.46
C THR A 151 15.02 -14.73 -12.04
N ASN A 152 15.49 -15.50 -11.07
CA ASN A 152 16.82 -15.42 -10.51
C ASN A 152 17.56 -16.75 -10.71
N LYS A 153 18.82 -16.71 -11.18
CA LYS A 153 19.68 -17.88 -11.33
C LYS A 153 21.05 -17.63 -10.70
N THR A 154 21.68 -18.69 -10.18
CA THR A 154 23.08 -18.63 -9.79
C THR A 154 23.93 -18.96 -11.00
N VAL A 155 24.86 -18.07 -11.35
CA VAL A 155 25.83 -18.24 -12.43
C VAL A 155 27.25 -18.11 -11.88
N ILE A 156 28.23 -18.65 -12.59
CA ILE A 156 29.64 -18.38 -12.31
C ILE A 156 30.07 -17.23 -13.24
N SER A 157 30.54 -16.15 -12.65
CA SER A 157 31.10 -15.02 -13.40
C SER A 157 32.27 -15.48 -14.27
N THR A 158 32.23 -15.17 -15.56
CA THR A 158 33.35 -15.49 -16.46
C THR A 158 34.60 -14.69 -16.10
N THR A 159 34.42 -13.46 -15.58
CA THR A 159 35.47 -12.54 -15.14
C THR A 159 35.98 -12.87 -13.75
N THR A 160 35.11 -12.94 -12.73
CA THR A 160 35.55 -13.08 -11.33
C THR A 160 35.71 -14.52 -10.88
N LYS A 161 35.21 -15.50 -11.67
CA LYS A 161 35.07 -16.92 -11.31
C LYS A 161 34.30 -17.17 -10.00
N LYS A 162 33.54 -16.18 -9.52
CA LYS A 162 32.69 -16.28 -8.31
C LYS A 162 31.23 -16.53 -8.69
N LYS A 163 30.48 -17.11 -7.74
CA LYS A 163 29.03 -17.26 -7.86
C LYS A 163 28.37 -15.89 -7.80
N GLU A 164 27.56 -15.58 -8.81
CA GLU A 164 26.79 -14.35 -8.94
C GLU A 164 25.32 -14.67 -9.18
N ASN A 165 24.44 -13.73 -8.84
CA ASN A 165 23.01 -13.83 -9.13
C ASN A 165 22.75 -13.15 -10.47
N LYS A 166 22.17 -13.88 -11.42
CA LYS A 166 21.69 -13.37 -12.71
C LYS A 166 20.17 -13.24 -12.65
N PHE A 167 19.71 -12.01 -12.78
CA PHE A 167 18.29 -11.68 -12.87
C PHE A 167 17.84 -11.62 -14.34
N THR A 168 16.61 -12.05 -14.61
CA THR A 168 15.96 -11.92 -15.92
C THR A 168 14.53 -11.45 -15.70
N LYS A 169 14.24 -10.20 -16.07
CA LYS A 169 12.90 -9.60 -15.98
C LYS A 169 11.89 -10.43 -16.80
N TYR A 170 10.65 -10.54 -16.32
CA TYR A 170 9.58 -11.11 -17.14
C TYR A 170 9.34 -10.25 -18.39
N THR A 171 9.11 -10.90 -19.52
CA THR A 171 8.86 -10.24 -20.82
C THR A 171 7.43 -9.72 -20.95
N THR A 172 6.51 -10.25 -20.13
CA THR A 172 5.10 -9.84 -20.07
C THR A 172 4.72 -9.43 -18.65
N ASP A 173 3.61 -8.71 -18.52
CA ASP A 173 3.08 -8.27 -17.24
C ASP A 173 2.25 -9.34 -16.51
N ALA A 174 2.17 -10.56 -17.04
CA ALA A 174 1.28 -11.60 -16.49
C ALA A 174 1.51 -11.83 -14.98
N LYS A 175 2.78 -11.96 -14.55
CA LYS A 175 3.13 -12.14 -13.14
C LYS A 175 2.88 -10.91 -12.27
N TYR A 176 2.98 -9.72 -12.85
CA TYR A 176 2.62 -8.49 -12.15
C TYR A 176 1.10 -8.37 -11.97
N LYS A 177 0.33 -8.74 -13.00
CA LYS A 177 -1.14 -8.82 -12.93
C LYS A 177 -1.59 -9.86 -11.90
N GLU A 178 -0.98 -11.04 -11.88
CA GLU A 178 -1.21 -12.08 -10.87
C GLU A 178 -0.96 -11.55 -9.45
N LEU A 179 0.22 -10.96 -9.18
CA LEU A 179 0.52 -10.35 -7.87
C LEU A 179 -0.53 -9.33 -7.44
N LYS A 180 -0.94 -8.46 -8.37
CA LYS A 180 -1.95 -7.43 -8.12
C LYS A 180 -3.31 -8.07 -7.80
N CYS A 181 -3.82 -8.93 -8.67
CA CYS A 181 -5.14 -9.55 -8.54
C CYS A 181 -5.24 -10.50 -7.34
N ASP A 182 -4.19 -11.25 -7.02
CA ASP A 182 -4.22 -12.24 -5.93
C ASP A 182 -4.14 -11.60 -4.53
N PHE A 183 -3.55 -10.41 -4.42
CA PHE A 183 -3.19 -9.83 -3.12
C PHE A 183 -3.64 -8.41 -2.88
N TYR A 184 -3.51 -7.51 -3.85
CA TYR A 184 -3.76 -6.08 -3.62
C TYR A 184 -5.15 -5.66 -4.03
N ASP A 185 -5.68 -6.28 -5.10
CA ASP A 185 -6.90 -5.86 -5.78
C ASP A 185 -6.80 -4.44 -6.37
N SER A 186 -7.77 -4.07 -7.18
CA SER A 186 -7.86 -2.76 -7.83
C SER A 186 -9.28 -2.26 -7.95
N ILE A 187 -9.41 -0.97 -8.26
CA ILE A 187 -10.69 -0.31 -8.50
C ILE A 187 -10.57 0.43 -9.82
N ASP A 188 -11.52 0.22 -10.70
CA ASP A 188 -11.60 0.99 -11.93
C ASP A 188 -12.11 2.40 -11.62
N ILE A 189 -11.34 3.39 -12.06
CA ILE A 189 -11.69 4.79 -11.97
C ILE A 189 -12.22 5.22 -13.34
N ASP A 190 -13.53 5.09 -13.53
CA ASP A 190 -14.20 5.29 -14.83
C ASP A 190 -14.03 6.71 -15.40
N TRP A 191 -13.87 7.72 -14.53
CA TRP A 191 -13.68 9.11 -14.95
C TRP A 191 -12.26 9.41 -15.44
N HIS A 192 -11.31 8.48 -15.29
CA HIS A 192 -9.95 8.62 -15.79
C HIS A 192 -9.64 7.50 -16.78
N LYS A 193 -9.54 7.84 -18.07
CA LYS A 193 -9.20 6.89 -19.13
C LYS A 193 -7.70 6.94 -19.44
N ASN A 194 -7.09 5.78 -19.67
CA ASN A 194 -5.74 5.62 -20.22
C ASN A 194 -5.70 6.04 -21.71
N PRO A 195 -4.51 6.24 -22.30
CA PRO A 195 -4.38 6.60 -23.72
C PRO A 195 -5.02 5.59 -24.70
N ASP A 196 -5.17 4.33 -24.28
CA ASP A 196 -5.81 3.26 -25.07
C ASP A 196 -7.33 3.17 -24.84
N GLY A 197 -7.91 4.10 -24.07
CA GLY A 197 -9.34 4.16 -23.76
C GLY A 197 -9.77 3.28 -22.59
N SER A 198 -8.89 2.43 -22.04
CA SER A 198 -9.21 1.61 -20.85
C SER A 198 -9.32 2.47 -19.58
N HIS A 199 -10.08 2.00 -18.59
CA HIS A 199 -10.19 2.72 -17.31
C HIS A 199 -8.85 2.73 -16.57
N TYR A 200 -8.59 3.81 -15.84
CA TYR A 200 -7.46 3.88 -14.95
C TYR A 200 -7.67 2.94 -13.77
N GLU A 201 -6.68 2.10 -13.53
CA GLU A 201 -6.73 1.11 -12.49
C GLU A 201 -6.05 1.62 -11.22
N TYR A 202 -6.83 1.89 -10.18
CA TYR A 202 -6.32 2.27 -8.86
C TYR A 202 -5.96 1.01 -8.07
N ILE A 203 -4.66 0.81 -7.82
CA ILE A 203 -4.17 -0.33 -7.02
C ILE A 203 -4.27 0.01 -5.53
N GLN A 204 -4.98 -0.84 -4.80
CA GLN A 204 -5.31 -0.56 -3.40
C GLN A 204 -4.08 -0.74 -2.47
N SER A 205 -4.06 0.02 -1.37
CA SER A 205 -3.06 -0.10 -0.30
C SER A 205 -3.69 -0.75 0.94
N TRP A 206 -2.87 -1.40 1.76
CA TRP A 206 -3.30 -2.20 2.90
C TRP A 206 -2.58 -1.80 4.18
N LEU A 207 -3.34 -1.67 5.27
CA LEU A 207 -2.88 -1.31 6.61
C LEU A 207 -3.23 -2.40 7.63
N SER A 208 -2.29 -2.71 8.52
CA SER A 208 -2.56 -3.36 9.80
C SER A 208 -2.45 -2.34 10.94
N ILE A 209 -3.45 -2.33 11.82
CA ILE A 209 -3.57 -1.45 12.99
C ILE A 209 -4.32 -2.19 14.09
N TYR A 210 -3.72 -2.33 15.28
CA TYR A 210 -4.40 -3.01 16.39
C TYR A 210 -5.49 -2.11 17.00
N PRO A 211 -6.49 -2.69 17.69
CA PRO A 211 -7.44 -1.92 18.47
C PRO A 211 -6.73 -1.01 19.49
N LYS A 212 -7.21 0.22 19.62
CA LYS A 212 -6.66 1.29 20.49
C LYS A 212 -5.27 1.79 20.07
N GLU A 213 -4.80 1.44 18.88
CA GLU A 213 -3.62 2.04 18.29
C GLU A 213 -3.96 3.17 17.33
N THR A 214 -2.95 3.98 17.04
CA THR A 214 -3.03 5.12 16.14
C THR A 214 -1.88 5.05 15.15
N GLN A 215 -2.18 5.19 13.86
CA GLN A 215 -1.17 5.19 12.80
C GLN A 215 -1.26 6.47 11.96
N THR A 216 -0.11 7.07 11.67
CA THR A 216 -0.01 8.27 10.83
C THR A 216 0.46 7.89 9.43
N LEU A 217 -0.23 8.39 8.42
CA LEU A 217 0.01 8.16 7.00
C LEU A 217 0.25 9.49 6.27
N SER A 218 1.00 9.39 5.17
CA SER A 218 1.04 10.45 4.17
C SER A 218 0.04 10.17 3.05
N LEU A 219 -0.36 11.21 2.33
CA LEU A 219 -1.16 11.08 1.10
C LEU A 219 -0.34 11.57 -0.09
N GLN A 220 -0.39 10.84 -1.19
CA GLN A 220 0.10 11.28 -2.49
C GLN A 220 -1.11 11.67 -3.33
N VAL A 221 -1.20 12.95 -3.68
CA VAL A 221 -2.34 13.53 -4.38
C VAL A 221 -1.88 13.91 -5.78
N GLU A 222 -2.43 13.27 -6.80
CA GLU A 222 -2.25 13.60 -8.21
C GLU A 222 -3.47 14.38 -8.70
N THR A 223 -3.33 15.69 -8.83
CA THR A 223 -4.40 16.56 -9.35
C THR A 223 -4.27 16.69 -10.86
N ILE A 224 -5.26 16.16 -11.59
CA ILE A 224 -5.37 16.27 -13.05
C ILE A 224 -6.16 17.54 -13.39
N GLU A 225 -7.34 17.69 -12.76
CA GLU A 225 -8.27 18.81 -12.94
C GLU A 225 -9.00 19.11 -11.62
N ASN A 226 -8.97 20.38 -11.17
CA ASN A 226 -9.72 20.85 -9.99
C ASN A 226 -9.83 22.40 -10.04
N PRO A 227 -10.63 22.96 -10.97
CA PRO A 227 -10.59 24.39 -11.30
C PRO A 227 -11.06 25.29 -10.15
N LYS A 228 -11.98 24.81 -9.31
CA LYS A 228 -12.50 25.55 -8.15
C LYS A 228 -11.75 25.23 -6.84
N LYS A 229 -10.64 24.48 -6.90
CA LYS A 229 -9.81 24.10 -5.73
C LYS A 229 -10.67 23.49 -4.61
N LEU A 230 -11.51 22.53 -5.00
CA LEU A 230 -12.45 21.85 -4.12
C LEU A 230 -11.70 20.84 -3.24
N ASP A 231 -11.96 20.89 -1.95
CA ASP A 231 -11.44 19.93 -0.97
C ASP A 231 -12.11 18.56 -1.14
N LEU A 232 -11.40 17.50 -0.73
CA LEU A 232 -11.91 16.13 -0.76
C LEU A 232 -12.31 15.71 0.66
N THR A 233 -13.14 14.67 0.76
CA THR A 233 -13.65 14.13 2.02
C THR A 233 -13.32 12.65 2.19
N PHE A 234 -13.48 12.14 3.41
CA PHE A 234 -13.33 10.71 3.70
C PHE A 234 -14.68 10.06 4.00
N GLU A 235 -14.91 8.87 3.42
CA GLU A 235 -15.99 7.96 3.83
C GLU A 235 -15.38 6.76 4.57
N TYR A 236 -15.83 6.55 5.81
CA TYR A 236 -15.35 5.47 6.67
C TYR A 236 -16.32 5.22 7.83
N ASN A 237 -16.14 4.08 8.52
CA ASN A 237 -16.93 3.75 9.70
C ASN A 237 -16.43 4.54 10.93
N LYS A 238 -17.13 5.63 11.28
CA LYS A 238 -16.83 6.49 12.45
C LYS A 238 -16.95 5.78 13.81
N THR A 239 -17.57 4.59 13.86
CA THR A 239 -17.64 3.78 15.10
C THR A 239 -16.41 2.91 15.30
N LEU A 240 -15.62 2.69 14.25
CA LEU A 240 -14.40 1.86 14.27
C LEU A 240 -13.14 2.70 14.19
N PHE A 241 -13.20 3.85 13.52
CA PHE A 241 -12.05 4.72 13.34
C PHE A 241 -12.35 6.17 13.72
N LYS A 242 -11.31 6.87 14.12
CA LYS A 242 -11.31 8.34 14.25
C LYS A 242 -10.15 8.89 13.45
N LEU A 243 -10.45 9.86 12.59
CA LEU A 243 -9.45 10.58 11.80
C LEU A 243 -9.15 11.93 12.45
N ASN A 244 -7.92 12.43 12.32
CA ASN A 244 -7.55 13.76 12.78
C ASN A 244 -8.15 14.90 11.93
N THR A 245 -8.60 14.59 10.72
CA THR A 245 -9.20 15.54 9.77
C THR A 245 -10.32 14.86 9.00
N GLU A 246 -11.35 15.62 8.63
CA GLU A 246 -12.44 15.15 7.77
C GLU A 246 -12.22 15.50 6.29
N LYS A 247 -11.22 16.34 6.00
CA LYS A 247 -10.96 16.87 4.65
C LYS A 247 -9.50 16.72 4.23
N ILE A 248 -9.30 16.61 2.92
CA ILE A 248 -8.01 16.74 2.25
C ILE A 248 -8.03 18.07 1.47
N PRO A 249 -7.11 19.01 1.76
CA PRO A 249 -7.09 20.30 1.08
C PRO A 249 -6.75 20.14 -0.41
N ALA A 250 -7.42 20.91 -1.26
CA ALA A 250 -7.15 20.93 -2.69
C ALA A 250 -5.66 21.19 -2.99
N GLN A 251 -5.12 20.45 -3.95
CA GLN A 251 -3.72 20.57 -4.37
C GLN A 251 -3.63 21.23 -5.75
N SER A 252 -2.48 21.86 -6.03
CA SER A 252 -2.18 22.33 -7.38
C SER A 252 -1.94 21.16 -8.33
N LYS A 253 -2.15 21.39 -9.63
CA LYS A 253 -1.98 20.40 -10.71
C LYS A 253 -0.65 19.63 -10.59
N GLY A 254 -0.72 18.33 -10.85
CA GLY A 254 0.38 17.37 -10.75
C GLY A 254 0.43 16.61 -9.42
N LYS A 255 1.52 15.86 -9.23
CA LYS A 255 1.75 15.02 -8.04
C LYS A 255 2.31 15.81 -6.87
N LYS A 256 1.59 15.85 -5.74
CA LYS A 256 1.99 16.44 -4.46
C LYS A 256 1.93 15.40 -3.34
N ARG A 257 2.77 15.56 -2.32
CA ARG A 257 2.80 14.68 -1.14
C ARG A 257 2.42 15.49 0.09
N LEU A 258 1.27 15.19 0.66
CA LEU A 258 0.87 15.65 2.00
C LEU A 258 1.51 14.71 3.01
N LYS A 259 2.62 15.15 3.61
CA LYS A 259 3.39 14.34 4.55
C LYS A 259 2.67 14.28 5.89
N ASP A 260 2.54 13.07 6.43
CA ASP A 260 2.03 12.81 7.79
C ASP A 260 0.68 13.50 8.06
N HIS A 261 -0.15 13.58 7.02
CA HIS A 261 -1.37 14.39 7.02
C HIS A 261 -2.54 13.71 7.71
N LEU A 262 -2.64 12.39 7.55
CA LEU A 262 -3.76 11.60 8.03
C LEU A 262 -3.31 10.74 9.21
N THR A 263 -3.96 10.89 10.35
CA THR A 263 -3.80 10.02 11.50
C THR A 263 -5.10 9.25 11.70
N ILE A 264 -4.98 7.92 11.79
CA ILE A 264 -6.09 6.97 11.92
C ILE A 264 -5.96 6.31 13.30
N GLU A 265 -6.91 6.59 14.18
CA GLU A 265 -7.07 5.88 15.45
C GLU A 265 -8.06 4.72 15.25
N CYS A 266 -7.68 3.50 15.60
CA CYS A 266 -8.58 2.36 15.64
C CYS A 266 -9.25 2.27 17.02
N ILE A 267 -10.55 2.55 17.08
CA ILE A 267 -11.30 2.68 18.35
C ILE A 267 -11.49 1.31 19.01
N LYS A 268 -11.87 0.30 18.22
CA LYS A 268 -12.20 -1.05 18.70
C LYS A 268 -11.96 -2.08 17.60
N GLU A 269 -12.01 -3.35 17.98
CA GLU A 269 -11.81 -4.45 17.06
C GLU A 269 -12.97 -4.65 16.06
N PHE A 270 -12.65 -5.26 14.91
CA PHE A 270 -13.58 -5.58 13.84
C PHE A 270 -13.16 -6.86 13.10
N ASN A 271 -14.15 -7.64 12.64
CA ASN A 271 -13.97 -9.00 12.10
C ASN A 271 -14.06 -9.11 10.56
N THR A 272 -14.29 -7.99 9.89
CA THR A 272 -14.28 -7.88 8.43
C THR A 272 -13.34 -6.75 8.02
N ASP A 273 -12.62 -6.91 6.92
CA ASP A 273 -11.74 -5.87 6.41
C ASP A 273 -12.56 -4.59 6.21
N GLN A 274 -11.97 -3.45 6.61
CA GLN A 274 -12.62 -2.15 6.54
C GLN A 274 -11.99 -1.29 5.45
N ILE A 275 -12.73 -0.29 5.01
CA ILE A 275 -12.31 0.61 3.94
C ILE A 275 -12.40 2.06 4.42
N ILE A 276 -11.37 2.84 4.08
CA ILE A 276 -11.38 4.31 4.15
C ILE A 276 -11.26 4.83 2.72
N LYS A 277 -12.34 5.41 2.20
CA LYS A 277 -12.38 5.99 0.85
C LYS A 277 -12.12 7.48 0.89
N VAL A 278 -11.58 7.99 -0.21
CA VAL A 278 -11.51 9.43 -0.50
C VAL A 278 -12.53 9.74 -1.57
N LEU A 279 -13.43 10.71 -1.31
CA LEU A 279 -14.55 11.06 -2.17
C LEU A 279 -14.63 12.56 -2.44
N TYR A 280 -15.24 12.90 -3.58
CA TYR A 280 -15.91 14.19 -3.79
C TYR A 280 -17.33 13.92 -4.31
N GLY A 281 -18.36 14.29 -3.54
CA GLY A 281 -19.72 13.84 -3.80
C GLY A 281 -19.78 12.31 -3.86
N LYS A 282 -20.29 11.76 -4.97
CA LYS A 282 -20.33 10.30 -5.23
C LYS A 282 -19.08 9.77 -5.92
N ARG A 283 -18.15 10.63 -6.35
CA ARG A 283 -16.94 10.23 -7.10
C ARG A 283 -15.86 9.73 -6.16
N GLN A 284 -15.45 8.48 -6.32
CA GLN A 284 -14.32 7.91 -5.60
C GLN A 284 -12.99 8.31 -6.24
N LEU A 285 -12.04 8.72 -5.38
CA LEU A 285 -10.76 9.32 -5.76
C LEU A 285 -9.56 8.58 -5.14
N GLY A 286 -9.80 7.68 -4.18
CA GLY A 286 -8.76 6.89 -3.51
C GLY A 286 -9.33 5.92 -2.50
N GLN A 287 -8.53 4.93 -2.11
CA GLN A 287 -8.92 3.90 -1.13
C GLN A 287 -7.73 3.37 -0.33
N LEU A 288 -7.97 3.16 0.97
CA LEU A 288 -7.16 2.36 1.88
C LEU A 288 -7.99 1.20 2.43
N ASN A 289 -7.43 0.00 2.39
CA ASN A 289 -7.98 -1.15 3.08
C ASN A 289 -7.31 -1.33 4.45
N VAL A 290 -8.09 -1.68 5.45
CA VAL A 290 -7.63 -1.98 6.79
C VAL A 290 -7.99 -3.43 7.11
N LEU A 291 -6.97 -4.26 7.37
CA LEU A 291 -7.15 -5.68 7.67
C LEU A 291 -7.93 -5.86 8.97
N LYS A 292 -8.91 -6.78 8.97
CA LYS A 292 -9.64 -7.23 10.16
C LYS A 292 -8.68 -7.58 11.29
N ASN A 293 -9.00 -7.10 12.49
CA ASN A 293 -8.08 -7.07 13.61
C ASN A 293 -8.68 -7.61 14.92
N ASP A 294 -9.87 -8.19 14.87
CA ASP A 294 -10.45 -8.94 15.98
C ASP A 294 -9.57 -10.12 16.38
N LYS A 295 -9.73 -10.55 17.63
CA LYS A 295 -8.86 -11.56 18.23
C LYS A 295 -8.74 -12.85 17.41
N ALA A 296 -9.79 -13.28 16.72
CA ALA A 296 -9.76 -14.49 15.89
C ALA A 296 -8.84 -14.36 14.66
N ASN A 297 -8.60 -13.14 14.17
CA ASN A 297 -7.76 -12.86 13.01
C ASN A 297 -6.35 -12.40 13.38
N ARG A 298 -6.11 -12.05 14.64
CA ARG A 298 -4.77 -11.85 15.19
C ARG A 298 -4.10 -13.20 15.47
N LYS A 299 -2.77 -13.20 15.40
CA LYS A 299 -1.94 -14.38 15.52
C LYS A 299 -0.92 -14.22 16.63
N LYS A 300 -0.44 -15.35 17.13
CA LYS A 300 0.68 -15.42 18.06
C LYS A 300 1.67 -16.50 17.68
N VAL A 301 2.91 -16.33 18.14
CA VAL A 301 3.95 -17.34 18.03
C VAL A 301 4.72 -17.42 19.34
N GLU A 302 4.92 -18.64 19.82
CA GLU A 302 5.75 -18.89 20.99
C GLU A 302 7.22 -18.97 20.56
N VAL A 303 8.09 -18.21 21.21
CA VAL A 303 9.50 -18.11 20.86
C VAL A 303 10.34 -18.31 22.11
N VAL A 304 11.35 -19.18 22.02
CA VAL A 304 12.35 -19.34 23.07
C VAL A 304 13.70 -18.86 22.57
N PHE A 305 14.21 -17.81 23.20
CA PHE A 305 15.56 -17.31 23.00
C PHE A 305 16.50 -18.08 23.92
N VAL A 306 17.36 -18.89 23.34
CA VAL A 306 18.27 -19.78 24.06
C VAL A 306 19.67 -19.17 24.07
N LYS A 307 20.08 -18.65 25.22
CA LYS A 307 21.45 -18.19 25.48
C LYS A 307 22.34 -19.41 25.65
N VAL A 308 23.15 -19.73 24.66
CA VAL A 308 24.03 -20.89 24.69
C VAL A 308 25.34 -20.50 25.39
N ASN A 309 25.72 -21.20 26.45
CA ASN A 309 27.06 -21.09 27.01
C ASN A 309 27.94 -22.18 26.42
N THR A 310 29.17 -21.84 26.03
CA THR A 310 30.09 -22.75 25.37
C THR A 310 31.48 -22.62 25.95
N GLN A 311 32.25 -23.71 25.89
CA GLN A 311 33.70 -23.71 26.09
C GLN A 311 34.32 -24.64 25.04
N LEU A 312 34.59 -24.08 23.86
CA LEU A 312 35.23 -24.80 22.76
C LEU A 312 36.70 -25.15 23.08
N PHE A 313 37.33 -26.06 22.33
CA PHE A 313 38.60 -26.71 22.72
C PHE A 313 39.76 -25.77 23.04
N SER A 314 39.87 -24.65 22.32
CA SER A 314 40.88 -23.62 22.57
C SER A 314 40.26 -22.30 23.03
N GLY A 315 39.04 -22.35 23.58
CA GLY A 315 38.24 -21.20 23.97
C GLY A 315 38.13 -21.03 25.48
N THR A 316 37.85 -19.81 25.90
CA THR A 316 37.33 -19.52 27.22
C THR A 316 35.84 -19.82 27.27
N VAL A 317 35.27 -19.91 28.48
CA VAL A 317 33.82 -19.92 28.65
C VAL A 317 33.23 -18.65 28.04
N LYS A 318 32.30 -18.82 27.11
CA LYS A 318 31.53 -17.72 26.50
C LYS A 318 30.04 -17.93 26.77
N LYS A 319 29.30 -16.83 26.77
CA LYS A 319 27.85 -16.82 27.07
C LYS A 319 27.08 -16.11 25.96
N GLY A 320 26.04 -16.75 25.46
CA GLY A 320 25.09 -16.18 24.52
C GLY A 320 24.39 -14.93 25.09
N LYS A 321 23.98 -14.03 24.19
CA LYS A 321 23.31 -12.76 24.52
C LYS A 321 22.14 -12.51 23.58
N THR A 322 21.11 -11.84 24.08
CA THR A 322 19.81 -11.61 23.43
C THR A 322 19.40 -10.14 23.39
N THR A 323 20.29 -9.22 23.78
CA THR A 323 19.95 -7.80 23.98
C THR A 323 19.43 -7.13 22.69
N GLY A 324 18.17 -6.66 22.72
CA GLY A 324 17.53 -5.92 21.62
C GLY A 324 16.97 -6.78 20.48
N GLU A 325 17.11 -8.09 20.58
CA GLU A 325 16.68 -9.08 19.58
C GLU A 325 15.15 -9.21 19.51
N ASP A 326 14.52 -9.08 20.67
CA ASP A 326 13.07 -9.17 20.89
C ASP A 326 12.31 -8.03 20.20
N ALA A 327 12.76 -6.79 20.40
CA ALA A 327 12.12 -5.60 19.86
C ALA A 327 12.13 -5.61 18.33
N PHE A 328 13.25 -6.04 17.73
CA PHE A 328 13.39 -6.08 16.27
C PHE A 328 12.55 -7.21 15.65
N LEU A 329 12.49 -8.39 16.27
CA LEU A 329 11.62 -9.48 15.81
C LEU A 329 10.15 -9.11 15.92
N LYS A 330 9.74 -8.55 17.07
CA LYS A 330 8.37 -8.09 17.31
C LYS A 330 7.93 -7.09 16.24
N LYS A 331 8.75 -6.09 15.95
CA LYS A 331 8.47 -5.07 14.93
C LYS A 331 8.02 -5.66 13.59
N TYR A 332 8.70 -6.68 13.08
CA TYR A 332 8.35 -7.29 11.79
C TYR A 332 7.15 -8.23 11.85
N LEU A 333 7.00 -8.99 12.94
CA LEU A 333 5.85 -9.88 13.12
C LEU A 333 4.55 -9.10 13.32
N THR A 334 4.60 -7.96 14.02
CA THR A 334 3.46 -7.06 14.21
C THR A 334 2.91 -6.53 12.89
N GLN A 335 3.74 -6.36 11.84
CA GLN A 335 3.25 -5.97 10.51
C GLN A 335 2.18 -6.93 9.97
N ALA A 336 2.32 -8.21 10.29
CA ALA A 336 1.42 -9.28 9.91
C ALA A 336 0.41 -9.64 11.02
N TYR A 337 0.12 -8.79 12.00
CA TYR A 337 -0.71 -9.15 13.16
C TYR A 337 -0.24 -10.41 13.92
N ILE A 338 1.07 -10.68 13.96
CA ILE A 338 1.64 -11.77 14.75
C ILE A 338 2.30 -11.19 15.99
N GLN A 339 1.78 -11.51 17.17
CA GLN A 339 2.37 -11.15 18.45
C GLN A 339 3.31 -12.28 18.92
N PRO A 340 4.63 -12.07 18.96
CA PRO A 340 5.52 -13.05 19.57
C PRO A 340 5.39 -13.01 21.10
N ASN A 341 5.31 -14.18 21.72
CA ASN A 341 5.56 -14.38 23.14
C ASN A 341 6.98 -14.93 23.30
N ILE A 342 7.89 -14.10 23.78
CA ILE A 342 9.33 -14.41 23.84
C ILE A 342 9.71 -14.68 25.28
N ILE A 343 10.25 -15.87 25.52
CA ILE A 343 10.88 -16.24 26.79
C ILE A 343 12.38 -16.49 26.57
N GLU A 344 13.17 -16.38 27.62
CA GLU A 344 14.59 -16.67 27.57
C GLU A 344 14.95 -17.90 28.39
N GLU A 345 15.86 -18.70 27.85
CA GLU A 345 16.44 -19.87 28.52
C GLU A 345 17.95 -19.88 28.40
N VAL A 346 18.62 -20.56 29.33
CA VAL A 346 20.06 -20.80 29.27
C VAL A 346 20.29 -22.27 28.95
N LEU A 347 21.06 -22.52 27.88
CA LEU A 347 21.56 -23.85 27.56
C LEU A 347 23.07 -23.87 27.80
N ASP A 348 23.50 -24.55 28.87
CA ASP A 348 24.91 -24.64 29.20
C ASP A 348 25.56 -25.87 28.56
N LEU A 349 26.44 -25.62 27.59
CA LEU A 349 27.23 -26.63 26.88
C LEU A 349 28.73 -26.54 27.22
N THR A 350 29.12 -25.81 28.28
CA THR A 350 30.54 -25.63 28.65
C THR A 350 31.25 -26.96 28.97
N ALA A 351 30.53 -27.92 29.55
CA ALA A 351 31.04 -29.27 29.80
C ALA A 351 30.74 -30.29 28.67
N ASP A 352 30.10 -29.86 27.59
CA ASP A 352 29.65 -30.77 26.52
C ASP A 352 30.78 -31.09 25.53
N THR A 353 31.57 -32.11 25.86
CA THR A 353 32.67 -32.55 25.00
C THR A 353 32.20 -33.09 23.64
N THR A 354 30.96 -33.57 23.52
CA THR A 354 30.39 -34.06 22.25
C THR A 354 30.08 -32.91 21.32
N PHE A 355 29.52 -31.81 21.86
CA PHE A 355 29.32 -30.56 21.12
C PHE A 355 30.65 -30.07 20.53
N ASN A 356 31.69 -29.99 21.36
CA ASN A 356 33.03 -29.57 20.90
C ASN A 356 33.56 -30.46 19.78
N LYS A 357 33.55 -31.79 19.95
CA LYS A 357 34.05 -32.74 18.94
C LYS A 357 33.30 -32.65 17.62
N THR A 358 32.01 -32.31 17.66
CA THR A 358 31.14 -32.32 16.48
C THR A 358 31.20 -31.01 15.71
N PHE A 359 31.34 -29.87 16.40
CA PHE A 359 31.18 -28.54 15.80
C PHE A 359 32.45 -27.67 15.78
N ASP A 360 33.42 -27.92 16.67
CA ASP A 360 34.80 -27.38 16.63
C ASP A 360 35.77 -28.53 16.27
N THR A 361 35.59 -29.09 15.07
CA THR A 361 36.29 -30.30 14.62
C THR A 361 37.80 -30.10 14.47
N LYS A 362 38.23 -28.85 14.28
CA LYS A 362 39.65 -28.48 14.17
C LYS A 362 40.26 -28.07 15.51
N SER A 363 39.48 -28.04 16.58
CA SER A 363 39.88 -27.62 17.92
C SER A 363 40.55 -26.24 17.93
N LYS A 364 39.94 -25.30 17.20
CA LYS A 364 40.43 -23.91 17.05
C LYS A 364 39.57 -22.89 17.76
N GLY A 365 38.55 -23.31 18.51
CA GLY A 365 37.74 -22.41 19.32
C GLY A 365 36.71 -21.62 18.50
N TYR A 366 36.26 -22.19 17.38
CA TYR A 366 35.20 -21.65 16.55
C TYR A 366 34.35 -22.78 15.95
N ILE A 367 33.13 -22.47 15.53
CA ILE A 367 32.25 -23.44 14.88
C ILE A 367 32.66 -23.59 13.41
N ASP A 368 33.24 -24.74 13.07
CA ASP A 368 33.73 -25.06 11.72
C ASP A 368 32.87 -26.10 10.98
N ASN A 369 32.03 -26.82 11.71
CA ASN A 369 31.02 -27.71 11.17
C ASN A 369 29.64 -27.27 11.67
N ARG A 370 28.66 -27.21 10.77
CA ARG A 370 27.26 -26.85 11.08
C ARG A 370 26.27 -27.99 10.81
N THR A 371 26.75 -29.11 10.27
CA THR A 371 25.89 -30.23 9.91
C THR A 371 25.23 -30.81 11.14
N GLY A 372 23.89 -30.83 11.20
CA GLY A 372 23.14 -31.34 12.34
C GLY A 372 23.14 -30.44 13.59
N LEU A 373 23.64 -29.20 13.50
CA LEU A 373 23.74 -28.30 14.66
C LEU A 373 22.38 -27.99 15.28
N HIS A 374 21.38 -27.62 14.48
CA HIS A 374 20.02 -27.37 14.98
C HIS A 374 19.42 -28.59 15.66
N ASP A 375 19.59 -29.79 15.08
CA ASP A 375 19.05 -31.02 15.65
C ASP A 375 19.74 -31.40 16.96
N TYR A 376 21.05 -31.15 17.06
CA TYR A 376 21.80 -31.34 18.30
C TYR A 376 21.25 -30.43 19.41
N LEU A 377 21.09 -29.15 19.12
CA LEU A 377 20.59 -28.16 20.08
C LEU A 377 19.14 -28.45 20.48
N ASN A 378 18.27 -28.78 19.50
CA ASN A 378 16.88 -29.16 19.76
C ASN A 378 16.78 -30.37 20.70
N LYS A 379 17.66 -31.38 20.54
CA LYS A 379 17.69 -32.57 21.42
C LYS A 379 18.09 -32.25 22.86
N LYS A 380 18.75 -31.12 23.10
CA LYS A 380 19.14 -30.67 24.45
C LYS A 380 18.05 -29.83 25.12
N MET A 381 17.03 -29.41 24.39
CA MET A 381 15.93 -28.63 24.94
C MET A 381 14.86 -29.53 25.55
N ASP A 382 14.16 -29.00 26.55
CA ASP A 382 12.96 -29.62 27.11
C ASP A 382 11.86 -29.77 26.04
N THR A 383 11.17 -30.91 26.06
CA THR A 383 10.04 -31.23 25.18
C THR A 383 8.89 -30.22 25.23
N LYS A 384 8.75 -29.43 26.29
CA LYS A 384 7.77 -28.33 26.38
C LYS A 384 7.98 -27.27 25.30
N TYR A 385 9.19 -27.15 24.75
CA TYR A 385 9.53 -26.25 23.65
C TYR A 385 9.35 -26.84 22.24
N LYS A 386 8.65 -27.98 22.11
CA LYS A 386 8.42 -28.62 20.81
C LYS A 386 7.69 -27.70 19.82
N ASP A 387 6.72 -26.93 20.30
CA ASP A 387 5.87 -26.03 19.49
C ASP A 387 6.37 -24.57 19.50
N TYR A 388 7.61 -24.33 19.94
CA TYR A 388 8.23 -23.02 19.96
C TYR A 388 9.14 -22.85 18.74
N LEU A 389 9.24 -21.61 18.25
CA LEU A 389 10.40 -21.19 17.47
C LEU A 389 11.61 -21.08 18.42
N LYS A 390 12.61 -21.91 18.21
CA LYS A 390 13.84 -21.92 19.02
C LYS A 390 14.91 -21.08 18.35
N VAL A 391 15.40 -20.05 19.03
CA VAL A 391 16.46 -19.17 18.52
C VAL A 391 17.68 -19.30 19.42
N TYR A 392 18.71 -19.96 18.91
CA TYR A 392 19.94 -20.25 19.65
C TYR A 392 21.00 -19.17 19.41
N PHE A 393 21.41 -18.52 20.48
CA PHE A 393 22.45 -17.49 20.47
C PHE A 393 23.78 -18.11 20.90
N ILE A 394 24.55 -18.57 19.92
CA ILE A 394 25.88 -19.15 20.13
C ILE A 394 26.92 -18.02 20.14
N PRO A 395 27.72 -17.88 21.21
CA PRO A 395 28.67 -16.77 21.36
C PRO A 395 30.00 -17.00 20.63
N ASP A 396 30.08 -18.04 19.80
CA ASP A 396 31.26 -18.40 19.03
C ASP A 396 31.11 -17.99 17.56
N GLU A 397 32.23 -17.60 16.95
CA GLU A 397 32.26 -17.30 15.53
C GLU A 397 32.05 -18.57 14.70
N CYS A 398 31.43 -18.41 13.52
CA CYS A 398 31.44 -19.41 12.46
C CYS A 398 32.17 -18.85 11.22
N PRO A 399 33.52 -18.92 11.19
CA PRO A 399 34.31 -18.34 10.11
C PRO A 399 34.16 -19.11 8.79
N SER A 400 34.27 -18.39 7.68
CA SER A 400 34.36 -18.97 6.34
C SER A 400 35.80 -18.82 5.82
N PHE A 401 36.35 -19.91 5.28
CA PHE A 401 37.72 -19.95 4.76
C PHE A 401 37.74 -20.15 3.24
N ASN A 402 38.74 -19.57 2.57
CA ASN A 402 39.03 -19.90 1.18
C ASN A 402 39.77 -21.25 1.08
N LYS A 403 40.07 -21.70 -0.15
CA LYS A 403 40.82 -22.95 -0.38
C LYS A 403 42.23 -22.95 0.22
N ALA A 404 42.82 -21.77 0.42
CA ALA A 404 44.14 -21.61 1.05
C ALA A 404 44.08 -21.56 2.58
N GLY A 405 42.90 -21.76 3.19
CA GLY A 405 42.72 -21.72 4.64
C GLY A 405 42.69 -20.31 5.24
N THR A 406 42.64 -19.25 4.43
CA THR A 406 42.53 -17.86 4.90
C THR A 406 41.07 -17.54 5.23
N LYS A 407 40.82 -16.91 6.39
CA LYS A 407 39.48 -16.41 6.76
C LYS A 407 39.08 -15.32 5.76
N VAL A 408 37.95 -15.52 5.07
CA VAL A 408 37.40 -14.59 4.05
C VAL A 408 36.03 -14.04 4.42
N GLY A 409 35.47 -14.48 5.55
CA GLY A 409 34.19 -14.02 6.05
C GLY A 409 33.74 -14.81 7.25
N ARG A 410 32.45 -14.70 7.57
CA ARG A 410 31.77 -15.45 8.62
C ARG A 410 30.31 -15.67 8.26
N VAL A 411 29.70 -16.68 8.88
CA VAL A 411 28.26 -16.88 8.92
C VAL A 411 27.73 -16.22 10.19
N ASN A 412 26.79 -15.29 10.05
CA ASN A 412 26.18 -14.62 11.20
C ASN A 412 25.00 -15.41 11.76
N GLY A 413 24.27 -16.15 10.91
CA GLY A 413 23.11 -16.92 11.34
C GLY A 413 22.67 -17.90 10.26
N GLN A 414 21.77 -18.79 10.66
CA GLN A 414 21.17 -19.80 9.80
C GLN A 414 19.87 -20.33 10.42
N ALA A 415 18.76 -20.24 9.69
CA ALA A 415 17.57 -21.06 9.91
C ALA A 415 17.84 -22.53 9.58
N LYS A 416 17.22 -23.46 10.32
CA LYS A 416 17.33 -24.91 10.06
C LYS A 416 16.88 -25.24 8.64
N ASP A 417 15.72 -24.73 8.26
CA ASP A 417 15.17 -24.76 6.91
C ASP A 417 14.10 -23.66 6.74
N ILE A 418 13.57 -23.52 5.53
CA ILE A 418 12.35 -22.77 5.29
C ILE A 418 11.16 -23.53 5.89
N SER A 419 10.34 -22.85 6.69
CA SER A 419 9.20 -23.48 7.40
C SER A 419 9.67 -24.57 8.37
N SER A 420 10.54 -24.18 9.30
CA SER A 420 11.13 -25.01 10.35
C SER A 420 10.92 -24.38 11.75
N ASP A 421 11.55 -24.94 12.77
CA ASP A 421 11.34 -24.59 14.18
C ASP A 421 12.58 -24.07 14.90
N ALA A 422 13.70 -23.89 14.18
CA ALA A 422 14.98 -23.57 14.80
C ALA A 422 15.83 -22.60 13.98
N VAL A 423 16.49 -21.69 14.68
CA VAL A 423 17.46 -20.72 14.15
C VAL A 423 18.70 -20.77 15.02
N VAL A 424 19.87 -20.69 14.39
CA VAL A 424 21.15 -20.51 15.09
C VAL A 424 21.76 -19.19 14.67
N LEU A 425 22.27 -18.45 15.64
CA LEU A 425 22.99 -17.20 15.49
C LEU A 425 24.38 -17.36 16.08
N PHE A 426 25.38 -16.85 15.37
CA PHE A 426 26.79 -16.94 15.75
C PHE A 426 27.31 -15.57 16.14
N ASP A 427 28.51 -15.52 16.73
CA ASP A 427 29.16 -14.26 17.06
C ASP A 427 29.28 -13.34 15.83
N GLY A 428 28.94 -12.06 16.05
CA GLY A 428 28.91 -11.04 15.02
C GLY A 428 27.62 -10.92 14.20
N HIS A 429 26.54 -11.60 14.59
CA HIS A 429 25.20 -11.28 14.13
C HIS A 429 24.72 -9.91 14.63
N ASN A 430 23.61 -9.45 14.06
CA ASN A 430 22.88 -8.29 14.53
C ASN A 430 21.38 -8.65 14.60
N THR A 431 20.59 -7.76 15.19
CA THR A 431 19.14 -7.96 15.36
C THR A 431 18.39 -8.24 14.07
N SER A 432 18.87 -7.66 12.96
CA SER A 432 18.32 -7.92 11.64
C SER A 432 18.61 -9.34 11.13
N THR A 433 19.72 -9.95 11.53
CA THR A 433 20.06 -11.34 11.22
C THR A 433 19.09 -12.28 11.95
N THR A 434 18.88 -12.08 13.25
CA THR A 434 17.91 -12.83 14.07
C THR A 434 16.54 -12.86 13.44
N THR A 435 16.03 -11.69 13.06
CA THR A 435 14.70 -11.61 12.45
C THR A 435 14.67 -12.21 11.05
N HIS A 436 15.71 -11.99 10.23
CA HIS A 436 15.78 -12.56 8.88
C HIS A 436 15.76 -14.10 8.91
N GLU A 437 16.58 -14.72 9.77
CA GLU A 437 16.60 -16.17 9.92
C GLU A 437 15.32 -16.70 10.60
N SER A 438 14.74 -15.96 11.56
CA SER A 438 13.44 -16.32 12.15
C SER A 438 12.33 -16.33 11.10
N LEU A 439 12.31 -15.35 10.19
CA LEU A 439 11.34 -15.31 9.10
C LEU A 439 11.56 -16.44 8.08
N HIS A 440 12.80 -16.89 7.86
CA HIS A 440 13.06 -18.13 7.12
C HIS A 440 12.44 -19.35 7.81
N ALA A 441 12.69 -19.53 9.10
CA ALA A 441 12.08 -20.61 9.88
C ALA A 441 10.54 -20.53 9.85
N LEU A 442 9.96 -19.33 9.86
CA LEU A 442 8.50 -19.14 9.73
C LEU A 442 7.96 -19.27 8.29
N GLY A 443 8.82 -19.55 7.31
CA GLY A 443 8.41 -19.94 5.95
C GLY A 443 8.64 -18.91 4.85
N LEU A 444 9.23 -17.76 5.16
CA LEU A 444 9.56 -16.77 4.13
C LEU A 444 10.84 -17.13 3.41
N TYR A 445 10.82 -16.99 2.09
CA TYR A 445 12.02 -17.08 1.27
C TYR A 445 12.66 -15.71 1.11
N HIS A 446 13.91 -15.71 0.66
CA HIS A 446 14.51 -14.49 0.11
C HIS A 446 13.63 -13.91 -1.00
N THR A 447 13.54 -12.58 -1.09
CA THR A 447 12.74 -11.92 -2.15
C THR A 447 13.20 -12.32 -3.56
N PHE A 448 14.48 -12.62 -3.72
CA PHE A 448 15.11 -13.05 -4.97
C PHE A 448 15.26 -14.58 -5.07
N SER A 449 14.46 -15.34 -4.31
CA SER A 449 14.50 -16.81 -4.33
C SER A 449 14.14 -17.36 -5.72
N ARG A 450 14.78 -18.48 -6.07
CA ARG A 450 14.51 -19.26 -7.28
C ARG A 450 13.63 -20.49 -7.02
N ASP A 451 13.21 -20.67 -5.77
CA ASP A 451 12.37 -21.79 -5.37
C ASP A 451 10.99 -21.67 -6.04
N LYS A 452 10.45 -22.77 -6.53
CA LYS A 452 9.12 -22.82 -7.16
C LYS A 452 7.98 -22.51 -6.17
N ASN A 453 8.21 -22.71 -4.87
CA ASN A 453 7.27 -22.40 -3.80
C ASN A 453 7.32 -20.92 -3.37
N HIS A 454 8.17 -20.11 -4.03
CA HIS A 454 8.23 -18.67 -3.86
C HIS A 454 7.46 -17.99 -5.01
N PRO A 455 6.27 -17.41 -4.75
CA PRO A 455 5.32 -17.04 -5.80
C PRO A 455 5.82 -15.89 -6.69
N TYR A 456 6.56 -14.93 -6.11
CA TYR A 456 7.05 -13.75 -6.82
C TYR A 456 8.50 -13.46 -6.49
N SER A 457 9.39 -13.64 -7.47
CA SER A 457 10.82 -13.38 -7.33
C SER A 457 11.18 -11.99 -7.87
N TYR A 458 12.01 -11.29 -7.10
CA TYR A 458 12.41 -9.90 -7.37
C TYR A 458 13.91 -9.81 -7.68
N LYS A 459 14.33 -8.75 -8.36
CA LYS A 459 15.75 -8.45 -8.58
C LYS A 459 16.45 -8.25 -7.23
N LYS A 460 17.47 -9.05 -6.97
CA LYS A 460 18.26 -9.00 -5.74
C LYS A 460 18.82 -7.59 -5.50
N GLY A 461 18.69 -7.11 -4.26
CA GLY A 461 19.21 -5.82 -3.82
C GLY A 461 18.29 -4.64 -4.09
N GLU A 462 17.13 -4.85 -4.73
CA GLU A 462 16.30 -3.75 -5.20
C GLU A 462 15.08 -3.42 -4.33
N THR A 463 14.82 -4.17 -3.26
CA THR A 463 13.65 -3.96 -2.41
C THR A 463 14.00 -3.41 -1.02
N TYR A 464 13.01 -2.90 -0.29
CA TYR A 464 13.12 -2.53 1.13
C TYR A 464 12.63 -3.65 2.06
N ASN A 465 12.49 -4.87 1.52
CA ASN A 465 12.01 -6.02 2.27
C ASN A 465 13.14 -6.62 3.12
N ILE A 466 12.85 -7.05 4.35
CA ILE A 466 13.85 -7.70 5.21
C ILE A 466 14.41 -9.00 4.63
N MET A 467 13.67 -9.68 3.77
CA MET A 467 14.13 -10.90 3.10
C MET A 467 15.02 -10.62 1.87
N ASP A 468 15.43 -9.37 1.64
CA ASP A 468 16.39 -8.98 0.61
C ASP A 468 17.78 -8.71 1.23
N TYR A 469 18.81 -8.63 0.39
CA TYR A 469 20.18 -8.25 0.75
C TYR A 469 20.50 -6.79 0.42
N SER A 470 19.49 -5.97 0.12
CA SER A 470 19.62 -4.56 -0.26
C SER A 470 20.35 -3.66 0.75
N HIS A 471 20.48 -4.10 2.01
CA HIS A 471 21.29 -3.46 3.04
C HIS A 471 22.81 -3.48 2.74
N GLN A 472 23.28 -4.36 1.86
CA GLN A 472 24.71 -4.42 1.52
C GLN A 472 25.10 -3.20 0.69
N SER A 473 26.30 -2.66 0.93
CA SER A 473 26.81 -1.44 0.27
C SER A 473 26.76 -1.52 -1.26
N ARG A 474 27.07 -2.70 -1.83
CA ARG A 474 26.99 -2.96 -3.28
C ARG A 474 25.58 -2.81 -3.88
N TYR A 475 24.55 -2.75 -3.06
CA TYR A 475 23.15 -2.56 -3.47
C TYR A 475 22.58 -1.22 -2.97
N GLY A 476 23.44 -0.30 -2.53
CA GLY A 476 23.04 1.04 -2.12
C GLY A 476 22.56 1.17 -0.67
N SER A 477 22.82 0.16 0.18
CA SER A 477 22.55 0.23 1.64
C SER A 477 21.10 0.59 1.98
N LYS A 478 20.13 0.02 1.27
CA LYS A 478 18.71 0.32 1.49
C LYS A 478 18.30 -0.14 2.90
N LYS A 479 17.49 0.69 3.57
CA LYS A 479 16.89 0.31 4.85
C LYS A 479 15.81 -0.74 4.61
N ARG A 480 16.05 -1.97 5.03
CA ARG A 480 15.02 -3.00 5.00
C ARG A 480 14.07 -2.70 6.16
N ILE A 481 12.81 -2.38 5.87
CA ILE A 481 11.83 -1.86 6.85
C ILE A 481 10.45 -2.52 6.73
N MET A 482 10.23 -3.40 5.75
CA MET A 482 8.90 -3.93 5.48
C MET A 482 8.90 -5.41 5.13
N THR A 483 7.72 -6.00 5.23
CA THR A 483 7.28 -7.24 4.61
C THR A 483 5.99 -6.95 3.82
N TRP A 484 5.60 -7.85 2.93
CA TRP A 484 4.44 -7.64 2.05
C TRP A 484 3.19 -8.36 2.54
N LEU A 485 2.01 -7.89 2.15
CA LEU A 485 0.71 -8.50 2.44
C LEU A 485 0.68 -9.99 2.08
N TRP A 486 1.23 -10.35 0.92
CA TRP A 486 1.31 -11.76 0.52
C TRP A 486 2.25 -12.58 1.42
N GLN A 487 3.29 -11.97 1.98
CA GLN A 487 4.16 -12.61 2.98
C GLN A 487 3.44 -12.72 4.34
N TRP A 488 2.64 -11.73 4.73
CA TRP A 488 1.81 -11.81 5.95
C TRP A 488 0.86 -13.01 5.87
N LYS A 489 0.13 -13.13 4.76
CA LYS A 489 -0.74 -14.28 4.48
C LYS A 489 0.03 -15.61 4.50
N LYS A 490 1.26 -15.64 3.98
CA LYS A 490 2.13 -16.82 4.03
C LYS A 490 2.59 -17.17 5.46
N LEU A 491 2.89 -16.17 6.28
CA LEU A 491 3.24 -16.41 7.69
C LEU A 491 2.04 -17.02 8.44
N TRP A 492 0.82 -16.54 8.19
CA TRP A 492 -0.39 -17.05 8.87
C TRP A 492 -0.69 -18.53 8.65
N THR A 493 -0.09 -19.16 7.63
CA THR A 493 -0.25 -20.59 7.36
C THR A 493 0.83 -21.46 8.01
N ASN A 494 1.83 -20.86 8.66
CA ASN A 494 2.88 -21.61 9.34
C ASN A 494 2.31 -22.35 10.58
N THR A 495 2.77 -23.58 10.81
CA THR A 495 2.27 -24.44 11.89
C THR A 495 2.60 -23.94 13.29
N LEU A 496 3.66 -23.14 13.48
CA LEU A 496 4.03 -22.51 14.76
C LEU A 496 3.20 -21.26 15.05
N ILE A 497 2.56 -20.67 14.04
CA ILE A 497 1.73 -19.48 14.18
C ILE A 497 0.30 -19.93 14.51
N LYS A 498 -0.19 -19.52 15.68
CA LYS A 498 -1.52 -19.85 16.21
C LYS A 498 -2.41 -18.63 16.21
N SER A 499 -3.73 -18.81 16.30
CA SER A 499 -4.64 -17.70 16.63
C SER A 499 -4.39 -17.21 18.06
N GLU A 500 -4.60 -15.92 18.31
CA GLU A 500 -4.34 -15.27 19.61
C GLU A 500 -5.19 -15.82 20.76
#